data_AF-A0A482Z1L9-F1
#
_entry.id   AF-A0A482Z1L9-F1
#
_cell.length_a   1.000
_cell.length_b   1.000
_cell.length_c   1.000
_cell.angle_alpha   90.00
_cell.angle_beta   90.00
_cell.angle_gamma   90.00
#
_symmetry.space_group_name_H-M   'P 1'
#
loop_
_entity.id
_entity.type
_entity.pdbx_description
1 polymer ?
#
loop_
_entity_poly.entity_id
_entity_poly.type
_entity_poly.pdbx_seq_one_letter_code
_entity_poly.pdbx_strand_id
1 'polypeptide(L)'
;MTKMISLEIPMSIMSYSLPISLIRQYCFCPRIPYFQELLKLNPKRPQWVKQGEELHQKQQKVFKHRTLKRFNLEHAIQTFDEFVTSDSFALHGVVDSFLNDEENIYPIEFKLGGNKPMKGQILQLTAYGLLLQEKYNLPCQIGFILYENKGKTHQINFDKNRIQQVVIIRDKILSDLDNSYMPDSPATPAQCTQCEYLNHCNDR
;
A
#
# COMPACT_ATOMS: atom_id res chain seq x y z
N MET A 1 8.36 25.26 11.61
CA MET A 1 7.80 24.50 12.74
C MET A 1 6.50 23.84 12.29
N THR A 2 6.62 22.68 11.65
CA THR A 2 5.47 21.93 11.12
C THR A 2 4.90 21.11 12.27
N LYS A 3 3.76 21.53 12.81
CA LYS A 3 3.04 20.79 13.85
C LYS A 3 2.77 19.38 13.35
N MET A 4 3.34 18.39 14.02
CA MET A 4 2.89 17.01 13.92
C MET A 4 1.38 16.99 14.18
N ILE A 5 0.66 16.30 13.32
CA ILE A 5 -0.78 16.09 13.50
C ILE A 5 -0.91 15.12 14.67
N SER A 6 -1.17 15.64 15.87
CA SER A 6 -1.51 14.87 17.05
C SER A 6 -2.93 14.32 16.88
N LEU A 7 -3.05 13.13 16.28
CA LEU A 7 -4.26 12.32 16.36
C LEU A 7 -4.14 11.47 17.62
N GLU A 8 -4.97 11.74 18.63
CA GLU A 8 -5.11 10.88 19.81
C GLU A 8 -5.77 9.56 19.36
N ILE A 9 -4.95 8.52 19.21
CA ILE A 9 -5.41 7.16 18.88
C ILE A 9 -5.62 6.44 20.22
N PRO A 10 -6.86 6.00 20.56
CA PRO A 10 -7.10 5.28 21.80
C PRO A 10 -6.37 3.93 21.77
N MET A 11 -5.55 3.72 22.80
CA MET A 11 -4.70 2.56 22.98
C MET A 11 -5.52 1.37 23.48
N SER A 12 -6.21 0.66 22.59
CA SER A 12 -6.76 -0.67 22.89
C SER A 12 -5.76 -1.76 22.51
N ILE A 13 -5.55 -2.67 23.44
CA ILE A 13 -4.49 -3.68 23.46
C ILE A 13 -4.73 -4.72 22.35
N MET A 14 -4.10 -4.49 21.20
CA MET A 14 -3.63 -5.53 20.29
C MET A 14 -2.29 -5.06 19.74
N SER A 15 -1.21 -5.79 20.04
CA SER A 15 0.14 -5.60 19.49
C SER A 15 0.20 -6.06 18.02
N TYR A 16 -0.89 -5.90 17.27
CA TYR A 16 -1.02 -6.39 15.92
C TYR A 16 -0.71 -5.25 14.94
N SER A 17 0.39 -5.40 14.21
CA SER A 17 0.74 -4.52 13.11
C SER A 17 0.09 -5.04 11.84
N LEU A 18 -0.68 -4.20 11.16
CA LEU A 18 -1.44 -4.55 9.96
C LEU A 18 -0.55 -4.43 8.70
N PRO A 19 -0.48 -5.46 7.84
CA PRO A 19 0.17 -5.33 6.53
C PRO A 19 -0.47 -4.24 5.67
N ILE A 20 0.33 -3.31 5.14
CA ILE A 20 -0.15 -2.22 4.27
C ILE A 20 -0.87 -2.73 3.02
N SER A 21 -0.51 -3.93 2.53
CA SER A 21 -1.20 -4.58 1.42
C SER A 21 -2.69 -4.80 1.69
N LEU A 22 -3.10 -4.96 2.96
CA LEU A 22 -4.50 -5.11 3.34
C LEU A 22 -5.31 -3.83 3.18
N ILE A 23 -4.70 -2.64 3.23
CA ILE A 23 -5.41 -1.38 2.90
C ILE A 23 -5.86 -1.39 1.44
N ARG A 24 -4.98 -1.84 0.53
CA ARG A 24 -5.33 -1.99 -0.89
C ARG A 24 -6.40 -3.07 -1.07
N GLN A 25 -6.25 -4.22 -0.42
CA GLN A 25 -7.19 -5.33 -0.55
C GLN A 25 -8.56 -5.01 0.05
N TYR A 26 -8.63 -4.29 1.17
CA TYR A 26 -9.88 -3.79 1.74
C TYR A 26 -10.64 -2.89 0.77
N CYS A 27 -9.92 -2.02 0.04
CA CYS A 27 -10.51 -1.22 -1.03
C CYS A 27 -11.08 -2.05 -2.19
N PHE A 28 -10.61 -3.29 -2.37
CA PHE A 28 -11.16 -4.23 -3.34
C PHE A 28 -12.38 -4.96 -2.77
N CYS A 29 -12.26 -5.50 -1.56
CA CYS A 29 -13.33 -6.13 -0.80
C CYS A 29 -13.00 -6.12 0.71
N PRO A 30 -13.89 -5.62 1.57
CA PRO A 30 -13.65 -5.52 3.01
C PRO A 30 -13.58 -6.88 3.72
N ARG A 31 -14.05 -7.97 3.09
CA ARG A 31 -13.94 -9.33 3.64
C ARG A 31 -12.56 -9.94 3.51
N ILE A 32 -11.69 -9.40 2.65
CA ILE A 32 -10.37 -10.00 2.42
C ILE A 32 -9.52 -10.00 3.71
N PRO A 33 -9.40 -8.90 4.47
CA PRO A 33 -8.69 -8.94 5.74
C PRO A 33 -9.23 -9.99 6.72
N TYR A 34 -10.54 -10.19 6.79
CA TYR A 34 -11.14 -11.24 7.62
C TYR A 34 -10.68 -12.64 7.18
N PHE A 35 -10.77 -12.95 5.89
CA PHE A 35 -10.33 -14.26 5.37
C PHE A 35 -8.82 -14.49 5.54
N GLN A 36 -8.01 -13.45 5.31
CA GLN A 36 -6.56 -13.55 5.38
C GLN A 36 -6.06 -13.59 6.82
N GLU A 37 -6.53 -12.69 7.69
CA GLU A 37 -5.95 -12.50 9.00
C GLU A 37 -6.65 -13.25 10.13
N LEU A 38 -7.97 -13.43 10.06
CA LEU A 38 -8.69 -14.17 11.09
C LEU A 38 -8.76 -15.66 10.76
N LEU A 39 -9.19 -16.01 9.55
CA LEU A 39 -9.31 -17.42 9.14
C LEU A 39 -7.99 -18.03 8.64
N LYS A 40 -6.95 -17.21 8.43
CA LYS A 40 -5.63 -17.62 7.93
C LYS A 40 -5.72 -18.49 6.66
N LEU A 41 -6.66 -18.17 5.78
CA LEU A 41 -6.84 -18.89 4.52
C LEU A 41 -5.69 -18.56 3.56
N ASN A 42 -5.16 -19.58 2.90
CA ASN A 42 -4.08 -19.44 1.91
C ASN A 42 -4.55 -19.90 0.52
N PRO A 43 -5.35 -19.09 -0.19
CA PRO A 43 -5.88 -19.46 -1.49
C PRO A 43 -4.77 -19.54 -2.54
N LYS A 44 -5.00 -20.32 -3.60
CA LYS A 44 -4.09 -20.31 -4.76
C LYS A 44 -4.13 -18.93 -5.40
N ARG A 45 -3.01 -18.20 -5.28
CA ARG A 45 -2.84 -16.90 -5.94
C ARG A 45 -2.98 -17.06 -7.46
N PRO A 46 -3.65 -16.12 -8.13
CA PRO A 46 -3.73 -16.14 -9.59
C PRO A 46 -2.35 -16.03 -10.26
N GLN A 47 -2.22 -16.59 -11.46
CA GLN A 47 -0.94 -16.65 -12.19
C GLN A 47 -0.34 -15.26 -12.48
N TRP A 48 -1.17 -14.24 -12.70
CA TRP A 48 -0.71 -12.86 -12.95
C TRP A 48 0.00 -12.23 -11.74
N VAL A 49 -0.25 -12.72 -10.52
CA VAL A 49 0.45 -12.24 -9.32
C VAL A 49 1.92 -12.66 -9.35
N LYS A 50 2.21 -13.92 -9.68
CA LYS A 50 3.59 -14.43 -9.83
C LYS A 50 4.35 -13.72 -10.97
N GLN A 51 3.66 -13.46 -12.09
CA GLN A 51 4.23 -12.67 -13.18
C GLN A 51 4.57 -11.24 -12.72
N GLY A 52 3.75 -10.66 -11.83
CA GLY A 52 4.02 -9.43 -11.07
C GLY A 52 5.37 -9.45 -10.36
N GLU A 53 5.56 -10.43 -9.49
CA GLU A 53 6.74 -10.57 -8.62
C GLU A 53 8.04 -10.78 -9.43
N GLU A 54 8.03 -11.68 -10.42
CA GLU A 54 9.22 -11.96 -11.26
C GLU A 54 9.66 -10.75 -12.09
N LEU A 55 8.69 -9.97 -12.59
CA LEU A 55 8.98 -8.77 -13.35
C LEU A 55 9.45 -7.63 -12.45
N HIS A 56 8.93 -7.54 -11.22
CA HIS A 56 9.42 -6.59 -10.24
C HIS A 56 10.92 -6.79 -9.95
N GLN A 57 11.36 -8.04 -9.75
CA GLN A 57 12.78 -8.36 -9.56
C GLN A 57 13.65 -7.99 -10.76
N LYS A 58 13.15 -8.19 -11.99
CA LYS A 58 13.86 -7.76 -13.21
C LYS A 58 13.89 -6.24 -13.33
N GLN A 59 12.83 -5.55 -12.92
CA GLN A 59 12.71 -4.09 -12.97
C GLN A 59 13.68 -3.42 -12.02
N GLN A 60 13.84 -3.89 -10.78
CA GLN A 60 14.84 -3.35 -9.86
C GLN A 60 16.23 -3.27 -10.50
N LYS A 61 16.62 -4.30 -11.27
CA LYS A 61 17.90 -4.33 -12.00
C LYS A 61 17.98 -3.29 -13.14
N VAL A 62 16.89 -3.08 -13.87
CA VAL A 62 16.84 -2.12 -14.99
C VAL A 62 16.75 -0.66 -14.50
N PHE A 63 15.93 -0.42 -13.47
CA PHE A 63 15.70 0.91 -12.88
C PHE A 63 16.89 1.44 -12.11
N LYS A 64 17.72 0.57 -11.52
CA LYS A 64 18.98 0.97 -10.89
C LYS A 64 19.92 1.74 -11.82
N HIS A 65 19.82 1.54 -13.14
CA HIS A 65 20.74 2.13 -14.14
C HIS A 65 20.15 3.25 -14.99
N ARG A 66 18.83 3.39 -15.04
CA ARG A 66 18.12 4.43 -15.81
C ARG A 66 16.95 4.80 -14.95
N THR A 67 16.73 6.08 -14.57
CA THR A 67 15.37 6.66 -14.37
C THR A 67 15.26 7.99 -13.63
N LEU A 68 16.20 8.44 -12.79
CA LEU A 68 15.98 9.62 -11.92
C LEU A 68 15.48 10.90 -12.64
N LYS A 69 15.91 11.10 -13.89
CA LYS A 69 15.42 12.19 -14.77
C LYS A 69 13.91 12.25 -14.91
N ARG A 70 13.22 11.10 -14.98
CA ARG A 70 11.75 11.09 -15.18
C ARG A 70 10.97 11.57 -13.95
N PHE A 71 11.63 11.65 -12.80
CA PHE A 71 11.09 12.19 -11.56
C PHE A 71 11.58 13.61 -11.28
N ASN A 72 12.46 14.16 -12.14
CA ASN A 72 13.19 15.41 -11.91
C ASN A 72 14.00 15.41 -10.59
N LEU A 73 14.50 14.23 -10.18
CA LEU A 73 15.22 14.03 -8.92
C LEU A 73 16.61 13.42 -9.19
N GLU A 74 17.39 14.05 -10.07
CA GLU A 74 18.66 13.49 -10.59
C GLU A 74 19.73 13.21 -9.51
N HIS A 75 19.64 13.90 -8.37
CA HIS A 75 20.56 13.74 -7.24
C HIS A 75 20.03 12.81 -6.14
N ALA A 76 18.80 12.31 -6.26
CA ALA A 76 18.21 11.47 -5.24
C ALA A 76 18.82 10.06 -5.24
N ILE A 77 18.98 9.49 -4.05
CA ILE A 77 19.38 8.11 -3.85
C ILE A 77 18.13 7.24 -3.93
N GLN A 78 18.18 6.22 -4.80
CA GLN A 78 17.10 5.25 -4.93
C GLN A 78 17.39 3.99 -4.11
N THR A 79 16.44 3.63 -3.24
CA THR A 79 16.46 2.40 -2.44
C THR A 79 15.30 1.50 -2.88
N PHE A 80 15.47 0.19 -2.76
CA PHE A 80 14.49 -0.83 -3.15
C PHE A 80 14.24 -1.79 -1.99
N ASP A 81 13.06 -2.42 -1.98
CA ASP A 81 12.68 -3.46 -1.02
C ASP A 81 12.89 -3.07 0.46
N GLU A 82 12.58 -1.81 0.79
CA GLU A 82 12.76 -1.31 2.14
C GLU A 82 11.62 -1.79 3.05
N PHE A 83 11.95 -2.54 4.09
CA PHE A 83 10.99 -2.87 5.12
C PHE A 83 10.71 -1.66 6.00
N VAL A 84 9.43 -1.33 6.15
CA VAL A 84 8.95 -0.23 6.99
C VAL A 84 7.92 -0.74 7.99
N THR A 85 7.96 -0.22 9.20
CA THR A 85 6.99 -0.49 10.25
C THR A 85 6.78 0.78 11.08
N SER A 86 5.60 0.91 11.65
CA SER A 86 5.26 2.00 12.57
C SER A 86 4.35 1.48 13.66
N ASP A 87 4.79 1.68 14.90
CA ASP A 87 3.98 1.38 16.08
C ASP A 87 2.83 2.39 16.21
N SER A 88 3.09 3.67 15.86
CA SER A 88 2.09 4.74 15.94
C SER A 88 0.93 4.54 14.96
N PHE A 89 1.22 4.03 13.75
CA PHE A 89 0.21 3.67 12.77
C PHE A 89 -0.23 2.20 12.85
N ALA A 90 0.41 1.36 13.66
CA ALA A 90 0.18 -0.10 13.69
C ALA A 90 0.17 -0.71 12.28
N LEU A 91 1.15 -0.33 11.46
CA LEU A 91 1.27 -0.73 10.06
C LEU A 91 2.68 -1.25 9.77
N HIS A 92 2.80 -2.18 8.83
CA HIS A 92 4.09 -2.59 8.29
C HIS A 92 3.99 -3.02 6.82
N GLY A 93 5.13 -3.10 6.14
CA GLY A 93 5.22 -3.65 4.80
C GLY A 93 6.58 -3.44 4.16
N VAL A 94 6.72 -3.87 2.92
CA VAL A 94 7.91 -3.63 2.11
C VAL A 94 7.55 -2.62 1.04
N VAL A 95 8.29 -1.51 0.97
CA VAL A 95 8.18 -0.53 -0.09
C VAL A 95 8.96 -1.03 -1.30
N ASP A 96 8.29 -1.14 -2.45
CA ASP A 96 8.90 -1.47 -3.73
C ASP A 96 10.19 -0.66 -3.99
N SER A 97 10.08 0.67 -3.91
CA SER A 97 11.23 1.59 -3.97
C SER A 97 10.89 2.96 -3.39
N PHE A 98 11.91 3.74 -3.03
CA PHE A 98 11.76 5.16 -2.76
C PHE A 98 12.98 5.96 -3.21
N LEU A 99 12.79 7.26 -3.42
CA LEU A 99 13.86 8.23 -3.66
C LEU A 99 14.06 9.09 -2.41
N ASN A 100 15.30 9.43 -2.10
CA ASN A 100 15.68 10.33 -1.03
C ASN A 100 16.67 11.37 -1.57
N ASP A 101 16.34 12.65 -1.49
CA ASP A 101 17.19 13.77 -1.93
C ASP A 101 17.79 14.58 -0.76
N GLU A 102 17.91 13.95 0.42
CA GLU A 102 18.34 14.51 1.70
C GLU A 102 17.33 15.46 2.36
N GLU A 103 16.43 16.08 1.59
CA GLU A 103 15.40 17.00 2.10
C GLU A 103 14.01 16.36 2.17
N ASN A 104 13.73 15.39 1.30
CA ASN A 104 12.43 14.76 1.13
C ASN A 104 12.58 13.28 0.79
N ILE A 105 11.48 12.54 1.00
CA ILE A 105 11.38 11.13 0.63
C ILE A 105 10.15 10.87 -0.25
N TYR A 106 10.32 10.03 -1.27
CA TYR A 106 9.31 9.81 -2.31
C TYR A 106 9.11 8.32 -2.58
N PRO A 107 8.05 7.68 -2.05
CA PRO A 107 7.76 6.28 -2.35
C PRO A 107 7.39 6.10 -3.82
N ILE A 108 7.75 4.94 -4.38
CA ILE A 108 7.47 4.52 -5.74
C ILE A 108 6.82 3.13 -5.69
N GLU A 109 5.66 2.98 -6.32
CA GLU A 109 5.00 1.68 -6.55
C GLU A 109 5.04 1.35 -8.05
N PHE A 110 5.47 0.14 -8.40
CA PHE A 110 5.52 -0.30 -9.79
C PHE A 110 4.29 -1.13 -10.17
N LYS A 111 3.79 -0.93 -11.39
CA LYS A 111 2.65 -1.66 -11.97
C LYS A 111 2.96 -2.14 -13.37
N LEU A 112 2.67 -3.42 -13.60
CA LEU A 112 2.79 -4.04 -14.91
C LEU A 112 1.72 -3.56 -15.90
N GLY A 113 0.52 -3.31 -15.41
CA GLY A 113 -0.64 -3.00 -16.25
C GLY A 113 -1.61 -2.05 -15.57
N GLY A 114 -2.48 -1.45 -16.39
CA GLY A 114 -3.40 -0.41 -15.98
C GLY A 114 -3.15 0.90 -16.70
N ASN A 115 -4.12 1.80 -16.59
CA ASN A 115 -4.09 3.12 -17.24
C ASN A 115 -4.11 4.27 -16.25
N LYS A 116 -4.60 4.03 -15.03
CA LYS A 116 -4.77 5.03 -13.99
C LYS A 116 -4.65 4.39 -12.61
N PRO A 117 -4.07 5.11 -11.63
CA PRO A 117 -4.08 4.71 -10.23
C PRO A 117 -5.49 4.46 -9.70
N MET A 118 -5.69 3.28 -9.14
CA MET A 118 -6.92 2.93 -8.42
C MET A 118 -6.84 3.41 -6.96
N LYS A 119 -7.99 3.65 -6.32
CA LYS A 119 -8.07 4.11 -4.92
C LYS A 119 -7.19 3.30 -3.98
N GLY A 120 -7.28 1.97 -4.02
CA GLY A 120 -6.47 1.09 -3.17
C GLY A 120 -4.96 1.24 -3.39
N GLN A 121 -4.51 1.42 -4.63
CA GLN A 121 -3.09 1.62 -4.94
C GLN A 121 -2.59 2.96 -4.40
N ILE A 122 -3.41 3.99 -4.53
CA ILE A 122 -3.09 5.32 -4.02
C ILE A 122 -2.98 5.31 -2.48
N LEU A 123 -3.94 4.68 -1.79
CA LEU A 123 -3.92 4.60 -0.33
C LEU A 123 -2.77 3.73 0.19
N GLN A 124 -2.42 2.66 -0.52
CA GLN A 124 -1.25 1.84 -0.21
C GLN A 124 0.04 2.68 -0.30
N LEU A 125 0.25 3.41 -1.40
CA LEU A 125 1.41 4.29 -1.57
C LEU A 125 1.46 5.39 -0.50
N THR A 126 0.30 5.94 -0.13
CA THR A 126 0.20 6.95 0.94
C THR A 126 0.63 6.36 2.29
N ALA A 127 0.18 5.15 2.61
CA ALA A 127 0.60 4.46 3.83
C ALA A 127 2.11 4.26 3.86
N TYR A 128 2.72 3.79 2.76
CA TYR A 128 4.18 3.69 2.68
C TYR A 128 4.88 5.04 2.87
N GLY A 129 4.36 6.12 2.28
CA GLY A 129 4.90 7.47 2.49
C GLY A 129 4.89 7.91 3.95
N LEU A 130 3.81 7.62 4.69
CA LEU A 130 3.71 7.92 6.12
C LEU A 130 4.78 7.17 6.94
N LEU A 131 4.96 5.87 6.68
CA LEU A 131 5.93 5.06 7.41
C LEU A 131 7.37 5.42 7.04
N LEU A 132 7.66 5.77 5.78
CA LEU A 132 8.95 6.28 5.36
C LEU A 132 9.27 7.63 6.02
N GLN A 133 8.28 8.52 6.10
CA GLN A 133 8.43 9.81 6.79
C GLN A 133 8.81 9.62 8.26
N GLU A 134 8.15 8.70 8.97
CA GLU A 134 8.47 8.38 10.37
C GLU A 134 9.86 7.77 10.51
N LYS A 135 10.20 6.80 9.64
CA LYS A 135 11.48 6.08 9.69
C LYS A 135 12.70 6.95 9.41
N TYR A 136 12.61 7.82 8.40
CA TYR A 136 13.74 8.65 7.96
C TYR A 136 13.72 10.07 8.54
N ASN A 137 12.63 10.45 9.23
CA ASN A 137 12.42 11.81 9.73
C ASN A 137 12.58 12.89 8.62
N LEU A 138 12.12 12.57 7.41
CA LEU A 138 12.12 13.44 6.24
C LEU A 138 10.69 13.63 5.72
N PRO A 139 10.30 14.85 5.30
CA PRO A 139 9.01 15.12 4.70
C PRO A 139 8.65 14.17 3.54
N CYS A 140 7.43 13.64 3.54
CA CYS A 140 6.88 12.85 2.46
C CYS A 140 5.52 13.40 2.04
N GLN A 141 5.51 14.28 1.04
CA GLN A 141 4.27 14.94 0.59
C GLN A 141 3.69 14.34 -0.70
N ILE A 142 4.53 13.65 -1.48
CA ILE A 142 4.13 13.04 -2.74
C ILE A 142 4.80 11.67 -2.91
N GLY A 143 4.22 10.83 -3.76
CA GLY A 143 4.84 9.60 -4.24
C GLY A 143 4.49 9.36 -5.71
N PHE A 144 5.03 8.28 -6.28
CA PHE A 144 4.86 7.94 -7.68
C PHE A 144 4.30 6.54 -7.88
N ILE A 145 3.38 6.39 -8.84
CA ILE A 145 2.95 5.09 -9.36
C ILE A 145 3.40 5.00 -10.81
N LEU A 146 4.18 3.97 -11.13
CA LEU A 146 4.74 3.75 -12.46
C LEU A 146 4.01 2.64 -13.20
N TYR A 147 3.54 2.91 -14.41
CA TYR A 147 2.98 1.88 -15.30
C TYR A 147 3.98 1.55 -16.41
N GLU A 148 4.61 0.38 -16.30
CA GLU A 148 5.74 -0.04 -17.15
C GLU A 148 5.37 -0.13 -18.63
N ASN A 149 4.26 -0.79 -18.96
CA ASN A 149 3.85 -1.00 -20.36
C ASN A 149 3.62 0.31 -21.15
N LYS A 150 3.52 1.45 -20.47
CA LYS A 150 3.24 2.76 -21.08
C LYS A 150 4.27 3.84 -20.75
N GLY A 151 5.26 3.54 -19.91
CA GLY A 151 6.22 4.53 -19.42
C GLY A 151 5.58 5.71 -18.69
N LYS A 152 4.35 5.56 -18.18
CA LYS A 152 3.60 6.65 -17.53
C LYS A 152 3.89 6.70 -16.03
N THR A 153 4.36 7.84 -15.58
CA THR A 153 4.53 8.19 -14.17
C THR A 153 3.33 8.99 -13.69
N HIS A 154 2.68 8.54 -12.61
CA HIS A 154 1.64 9.31 -11.94
C HIS A 154 2.16 9.80 -10.60
N GLN A 155 2.27 11.12 -10.43
CA GLN A 155 2.51 11.74 -9.13
C GLN A 155 1.22 11.75 -8.31
N ILE A 156 1.33 11.37 -7.05
CA ILE A 156 0.24 11.30 -6.09
C ILE A 156 0.57 12.22 -4.91
N ASN A 157 -0.33 13.14 -4.58
CA ASN A 157 -0.18 14.00 -3.39
C ASN A 157 -0.78 13.32 -2.15
N PHE A 158 -0.09 13.40 -1.02
CA PHE A 158 -0.51 12.87 0.28
C PHE A 158 -1.17 13.99 1.10
N ASP A 159 -2.33 14.45 0.62
CA ASP A 159 -3.11 15.43 1.36
C ASP A 159 -3.74 14.83 2.64
N LYS A 160 -4.24 15.73 3.51
CA LYS A 160 -4.85 15.34 4.79
C LYS A 160 -6.03 14.38 4.61
N ASN A 161 -6.83 14.52 3.56
CA ASN A 161 -7.99 13.64 3.33
C ASN A 161 -7.51 12.22 3.02
N ARG A 162 -6.50 12.08 2.18
CA ARG A 162 -5.93 10.79 1.80
C ARG A 162 -5.27 10.09 2.98
N ILE A 163 -4.52 10.83 3.81
CA ILE A 163 -3.94 10.32 5.06
C ILE A 163 -5.06 9.84 5.99
N GLN A 164 -6.12 10.64 6.15
CA GLN A 164 -7.26 10.26 6.98
C GLN A 164 -7.98 9.01 6.44
N GLN A 165 -8.09 8.82 5.12
CA GLN A 165 -8.65 7.60 4.53
C GLN A 165 -7.81 6.36 4.85
N VAL A 166 -6.48 6.46 4.88
CA VAL A 166 -5.59 5.37 5.31
C VAL A 166 -5.91 4.99 6.76
N VAL A 167 -5.95 5.97 7.65
CA VAL A 167 -6.24 5.77 9.08
C VAL A 167 -7.62 5.14 9.29
N ILE A 168 -8.67 5.67 8.65
CA ILE A 168 -10.04 5.13 8.74
C ILE A 168 -10.11 3.67 8.29
N ILE A 169 -9.49 3.32 7.16
CA ILE A 169 -9.49 1.93 6.67
C ILE A 169 -8.71 1.03 7.63
N ARG A 170 -7.55 1.47 8.09
CA ARG A 170 -6.73 0.74 9.07
C ARG A 170 -7.53 0.47 10.34
N ASP A 171 -8.15 1.49 10.91
CA ASP A 171 -8.97 1.38 12.13
C ASP A 171 -10.15 0.44 11.93
N LYS A 172 -10.82 0.51 10.77
CA LYS A 172 -11.94 -0.36 10.45
C LYS A 172 -11.50 -1.82 10.33
N ILE A 173 -10.38 -2.09 9.67
CA ILE A 173 -9.83 -3.45 9.58
C ILE A 173 -9.47 -3.98 10.96
N LEU A 174 -8.73 -3.21 11.77
CA LEU A 174 -8.35 -3.64 13.12
C LEU A 174 -9.58 -3.91 13.99
N SER A 175 -10.57 -3.01 13.96
CA SER A 175 -11.82 -3.19 14.70
C SER A 175 -12.59 -4.45 14.25
N ASP A 176 -12.68 -4.71 12.94
CA ASP A 176 -13.36 -5.89 12.43
C ASP A 176 -12.63 -7.19 12.84
N LEU A 177 -11.29 -7.18 12.85
CA LEU A 177 -10.47 -8.30 13.31
C LEU A 177 -10.62 -8.56 14.81
N ASP A 178 -10.54 -7.52 15.64
CA ASP A 178 -10.66 -7.62 17.10
C ASP A 178 -12.04 -8.17 17.52
N ASN A 179 -13.09 -7.79 16.78
CA ASN A 179 -14.45 -8.27 17.03
C ASN A 179 -14.78 -9.58 16.31
N SER A 180 -13.82 -10.19 15.62
CA SER A 180 -14.04 -11.39 14.77
C SER A 180 -15.22 -11.21 13.80
N TYR A 181 -15.40 -10.00 13.29
CA TYR A 181 -16.53 -9.59 12.47
C TYR A 181 -16.17 -9.69 10.98
N MET A 182 -17.02 -10.39 10.21
CA MET A 182 -16.92 -10.39 8.75
C MET A 182 -17.83 -9.28 8.18
N PRO A 183 -17.28 -8.25 7.53
CA PRO A 183 -18.07 -7.15 7.00
C PRO A 183 -18.87 -7.55 5.75
N ASP A 184 -19.91 -6.78 5.44
CA ASP A 184 -20.60 -6.88 4.15
C ASP A 184 -19.71 -6.43 2.99
N SER A 185 -19.86 -7.08 1.84
CA SER A 185 -19.06 -6.79 0.66
C SER A 185 -19.85 -5.99 -0.37
N PRO A 186 -19.41 -4.77 -0.74
CA PRO A 186 -19.98 -4.03 -1.87
C PRO A 186 -19.41 -4.50 -3.23
N ALA A 187 -18.62 -5.59 -3.25
CA ALA A 187 -17.97 -6.07 -4.46
C ALA A 187 -18.99 -6.57 -5.49
N THR A 188 -18.85 -6.10 -6.72
CA THR A 188 -19.67 -6.55 -7.85
C THR A 188 -19.33 -8.01 -8.25
N PRO A 189 -20.22 -8.73 -8.96
CA PRO A 189 -19.92 -10.05 -9.49
C PRO A 189 -18.62 -10.10 -10.32
N ALA A 190 -18.35 -9.06 -11.12
CA ALA A 190 -17.13 -8.95 -11.91
C ALA A 190 -15.86 -8.76 -11.07
N GLN A 191 -15.95 -8.12 -9.89
CA GLN A 191 -14.84 -8.10 -8.93
C GLN A 191 -14.68 -9.47 -8.28
N CYS A 192 -15.78 -10.10 -7.87
CA CYS A 192 -15.76 -11.40 -7.22
C CYS A 192 -15.09 -12.50 -8.07
N THR A 193 -15.25 -12.49 -9.40
CA THR A 193 -14.56 -13.44 -10.30
C THR A 193 -13.03 -13.30 -10.31
N GLN A 194 -12.50 -12.15 -9.89
CA GLN A 194 -11.06 -11.91 -9.74
C GLN A 194 -10.55 -12.16 -8.31
N CYS A 195 -11.45 -12.45 -7.37
CA CYS A 195 -11.11 -12.65 -5.96
C CYS A 195 -10.58 -14.06 -5.71
N GLU A 196 -9.39 -14.15 -5.12
CA GLU A 196 -8.77 -15.43 -4.72
C GLU A 196 -9.53 -16.17 -3.61
N TYR A 197 -10.35 -15.45 -2.83
CA TYR A 197 -11.19 -16.01 -1.76
C TYR A 197 -12.59 -16.42 -2.23
N LEU A 198 -12.90 -16.35 -3.53
CA LEU A 198 -14.25 -16.61 -4.06
C LEU A 198 -14.82 -17.96 -3.62
N ASN A 199 -13.99 -19.02 -3.57
CA ASN A 199 -14.42 -20.36 -3.17
C ASN A 199 -14.70 -20.50 -1.67
N HIS A 200 -14.27 -19.53 -0.86
CA HIS A 200 -14.48 -19.47 0.59
C HIS A 200 -15.57 -18.46 0.96
N CYS A 201 -16.00 -17.62 0.02
CA CYS A 201 -17.02 -16.61 0.20
C CYS A 201 -18.39 -17.18 -0.19
N ASN A 202 -19.26 -17.44 0.79
CA ASN A 202 -20.57 -18.07 0.58
C ASN A 202 -21.70 -17.07 0.26
N ASP A 203 -21.37 -15.98 -0.42
CA ASP A 203 -22.27 -14.84 -0.60
C ASP A 203 -22.77 -14.75 -2.05
N ARG A 204 -23.22 -15.89 -2.57
CA ARG A 204 -23.83 -16.03 -3.89
C ARG A 204 -25.31 -16.38 -3.77
#